data_AF-A0A5J4Y3Y6-F1
#
_entry.id   AF-A0A5J4Y3Y6-F1
#
_cell.length_a   1.000
_cell.length_b   1.000
_cell.length_c   1.000
_cell.angle_alpha   90.00
_cell.angle_beta   90.00
_cell.angle_gamma   90.00
#
_symmetry.space_group_name_H-M   'P 1'
#
loop_
_entity.id
_entity.type
_entity.pdbx_description
1 polymer ?
#
loop_
_entity_poly.entity_id
_entity_poly.type
_entity_poly.pdbx_seq_one_letter_code
_entity_poly.pdbx_strand_id
1 'polypeptide(L)'
;YSELCCCGQPRKQSSAGPNISLLRPELQRQWHHAKNQHLGDRQITTGSNLRVWWTCNSCPSGLPHEWLATVRDRQKTDHQCPYCTNNSLCQHNSLLTMAPAVAAFWDTAKNGLTPDLVMAGNHARRHWLCPKCGHSWQAKVYTKVDGQSGCPKCSQTNKFWNRQPSLTQSQHPAMLEFDFERNRRAGIDPGKITAGSSKMVHWICNHCPKGQPHLFVARPQSRIALNSGCPYCASKKACICNSLQTSYPALAAEYDAARNGGGPEQVLPTSHKVAFWKDASGHTWEQSPFQRTSPERDRSKRAAIRLGSRTRPDLTCFDCGFVAICNGSGSHDYCVYADAVHSLRNKQALLEPIPANRNATPRQTPA
;
A
#
# COMPACT_ATOMS: atom_id res chain seq x y z
N TYR A 1 18.73 38.53 89.12
CA TYR A 1 17.41 38.37 89.74
C TYR A 1 16.83 37.06 89.28
N SER A 2 16.82 36.12 90.21
CA SER A 2 16.23 34.79 90.08
C SER A 2 14.72 34.90 90.14
N GLU A 3 14.01 34.24 89.24
CA GLU A 3 12.74 33.60 89.58
C GLU A 3 12.67 32.23 88.90
N LEU A 4 12.83 31.21 89.73
CA LEU A 4 12.46 29.83 89.47
C LEU A 4 10.93 29.76 89.51
N CYS A 5 10.33 29.13 88.51
CA CYS A 5 9.04 28.47 88.69
C CYS A 5 9.22 26.96 88.49
N CYS A 6 8.94 26.23 89.58
CA CYS A 6 9.10 24.79 89.77
C CYS A 6 8.06 23.97 89.00
N CYS A 7 8.46 23.42 87.86
CA CYS A 7 8.10 22.07 87.37
C CYS A 7 8.68 21.89 85.96
N GLY A 8 10.00 21.75 85.88
CA GLY A 8 10.69 21.41 84.64
C GLY A 8 10.40 19.96 84.24
N GLN A 9 9.27 19.72 83.58
CA GLN A 9 9.21 18.64 82.61
C GLN A 9 9.98 19.15 81.38
N PRO A 10 11.13 18.58 81.01
CA PRO A 10 11.70 18.89 79.71
C PRO A 10 10.64 18.49 78.68
N ARG A 11 10.19 19.45 77.85
CA ARG A 11 9.49 19.09 76.61
C ARG A 11 10.48 18.22 75.85
N LYS A 12 10.29 16.90 75.93
CA LYS A 12 10.93 15.95 75.02
C LYS A 12 10.60 16.48 73.64
N GLN A 13 11.60 17.08 72.98
CA GLN A 13 11.55 17.18 71.53
C GLN A 13 11.54 15.74 71.06
N SER A 14 10.35 15.21 70.82
CA SER A 14 10.20 13.90 70.22
C SER A 14 10.82 13.99 68.85
N SER A 15 11.95 13.30 68.68
CA SER A 15 12.59 13.07 67.39
C SER A 15 11.86 12.01 66.57
N ALA A 16 10.69 11.54 67.01
CA ALA A 16 9.89 10.59 66.27
C ALA A 16 9.02 11.36 65.26
N GLY A 17 9.25 11.09 63.97
CA GLY A 17 8.30 11.50 62.94
C GLY A 17 6.94 10.80 63.12
N PRO A 18 5.96 11.11 62.25
CA PRO A 18 4.63 10.54 62.35
C PRO A 18 4.65 9.02 62.30
N ASN A 19 3.81 8.37 63.10
CA ASN A 19 3.70 6.91 63.13
C ASN A 19 2.85 6.44 61.93
N ILE A 20 3.49 5.73 61.01
CA ILE A 20 2.88 5.21 59.76
C ILE A 20 2.71 3.69 59.75
N SER A 21 2.90 3.01 60.89
CA SER A 21 2.91 1.54 60.97
C SER A 21 1.58 0.89 60.59
N LEU A 22 0.47 1.65 60.59
CA LEU A 22 -0.85 1.19 60.16
C LEU A 22 -1.01 1.16 58.63
N LEU A 23 -0.10 1.78 57.88
CA LEU A 23 -0.14 1.79 56.41
C LEU A 23 0.42 0.48 55.85
N ARG A 24 0.06 0.13 54.61
CA ARG A 24 0.65 -1.03 53.92
C ARG A 24 2.17 -0.85 53.77
N PRO A 25 2.98 -1.91 53.84
CA PRO A 25 4.44 -1.81 53.70
C PRO A 25 4.90 -1.04 52.44
N GLU A 26 4.18 -1.20 51.32
CA GLU A 26 4.43 -0.52 50.04
C GLU A 26 4.30 1.00 50.16
N LEU A 27 3.35 1.47 50.96
CA LEU A 27 3.11 2.88 51.21
C LEU A 27 4.08 3.45 52.23
N GLN A 28 4.46 2.66 53.24
CA GLN A 28 5.52 3.06 54.17
C GLN A 28 6.83 3.32 53.42
N ARG A 29 7.19 2.46 52.43
CA ARG A 29 8.35 2.67 51.56
C ARG A 29 8.28 3.92 50.69
N GLN A 30 7.07 4.41 50.41
CA GLN A 30 6.84 5.60 49.60
C GLN A 30 6.62 6.86 50.45
N TRP A 31 6.80 6.80 51.77
CA TRP A 31 6.59 7.94 52.65
C TRP A 31 7.74 8.96 52.54
N HIS A 32 7.41 10.24 52.36
CA HIS A 32 8.43 11.28 52.34
C HIS A 32 8.72 11.82 53.76
N HIS A 33 9.72 11.25 54.44
CA HIS A 33 10.04 11.60 55.84
C HIS A 33 10.34 13.09 56.06
N ALA A 34 11.23 13.71 55.28
CA ALA A 34 11.61 15.11 55.51
C ALA A 34 10.44 16.09 55.31
N LYS A 35 9.68 15.99 54.21
CA LYS A 35 8.55 16.88 53.93
C LYS A 35 7.35 16.66 54.85
N ASN A 36 7.20 15.48 55.45
CA ASN A 36 6.12 15.19 56.40
C ASN A 36 6.53 15.34 57.87
N GLN A 37 7.75 15.83 58.16
CA GLN A 37 8.24 16.00 59.54
C GLN A 37 7.35 16.95 60.38
N HIS A 38 6.72 17.93 59.73
CA HIS A 38 5.79 18.88 60.36
C HIS A 38 4.57 18.22 61.01
N LEU A 39 4.29 16.94 60.73
CA LEU A 39 3.19 16.19 61.33
C LEU A 39 3.48 15.71 62.76
N GLY A 40 4.72 15.83 63.24
CA GLY A 40 5.13 15.43 64.60
C GLY A 40 4.82 13.97 64.90
N ASP A 41 4.49 13.65 66.16
CA ASP A 41 4.19 12.29 66.63
C ASP A 41 2.80 11.75 66.21
N ARG A 42 2.15 12.39 65.23
CA ARG A 42 0.78 12.02 64.84
C ARG A 42 0.74 10.59 64.31
N GLN A 43 -0.18 9.78 64.82
CA GLN A 43 -0.48 8.47 64.24
C GLN A 43 -1.32 8.65 62.96
N ILE A 44 -0.85 8.06 61.87
CA ILE A 44 -1.48 8.15 60.55
C ILE A 44 -2.33 6.90 60.32
N THR A 45 -3.65 7.09 60.26
CA THR A 45 -4.61 6.00 60.03
C THR A 45 -4.91 5.79 58.54
N THR A 46 -5.27 4.57 58.18
CA THR A 46 -5.52 4.13 56.79
C THR A 46 -6.66 4.87 56.07
N GLY A 47 -7.65 5.36 56.82
CA GLY A 47 -8.79 6.11 56.30
C GLY A 47 -8.61 7.63 56.24
N SER A 48 -7.42 8.14 56.58
CA SER A 48 -7.18 9.58 56.74
C SER A 48 -7.27 10.34 55.41
N ASN A 49 -8.04 11.42 55.36
CA ASN A 49 -8.08 12.35 54.22
C ASN A 49 -6.90 13.35 54.22
N LEU A 50 -5.93 13.18 55.13
CA LEU A 50 -4.76 14.06 55.21
C LEU A 50 -3.91 13.94 53.94
N ARG A 51 -3.64 15.07 53.29
CA ARG A 51 -2.71 15.15 52.15
C ARG A 51 -1.29 15.20 52.68
N VAL A 52 -0.48 14.25 52.26
CA VAL A 52 0.91 14.08 52.68
C VAL A 52 1.80 13.89 51.46
N TRP A 53 3.09 14.14 51.64
CA TRP A 53 4.08 13.93 50.60
C TRP A 53 4.48 12.47 50.48
N TRP A 54 4.50 11.99 49.26
CA TRP A 54 4.96 10.66 48.88
C TRP A 54 6.19 10.78 48.00
N THR A 55 7.03 9.75 48.01
CA THR A 55 8.23 9.66 47.19
C THR A 55 8.36 8.28 46.54
N CYS A 56 9.00 8.22 45.38
CA CYS A 56 9.32 6.98 44.67
C CYS A 56 10.65 7.14 43.93
N ASN A 57 11.59 6.24 44.23
CA ASN A 57 12.96 6.27 43.68
C ASN A 57 13.11 5.40 42.42
N SER A 58 12.01 4.89 41.86
CA SER A 58 12.00 3.99 40.70
C SER A 58 12.02 4.73 39.36
N CYS A 59 12.43 6.00 39.36
CA CYS A 59 12.46 6.81 38.15
C CYS A 59 13.67 6.45 37.28
N PRO A 60 13.49 6.12 35.98
CA PRO A 60 14.60 5.83 35.07
C PRO A 60 15.60 6.98 34.91
N SER A 61 15.16 8.23 35.14
CA SER A 61 16.03 9.42 35.07
C SER A 61 16.89 9.65 36.32
N GLY A 62 16.76 8.80 37.35
CA GLY A 62 17.54 8.90 38.60
C GLY A 62 17.03 9.95 39.60
N LEU A 63 16.05 10.78 39.22
CA LEU A 63 15.42 11.76 40.13
C LEU A 63 14.20 11.16 40.85
N PRO A 64 14.05 11.32 42.17
CA PRO A 64 12.89 10.81 42.88
C PRO A 64 11.61 11.50 42.41
N HIS A 65 10.56 10.71 42.23
CA HIS A 65 9.22 11.24 42.03
C HIS A 65 8.64 11.68 43.37
N GLU A 66 8.16 12.91 43.47
CA GLU A 66 7.55 13.43 44.70
C GLU A 66 6.16 13.98 44.41
N TRP A 67 5.14 13.59 45.19
CA TRP A 67 3.77 14.06 44.98
C TRP A 67 2.96 14.18 46.27
N LEU A 68 1.91 15.00 46.18
CA LEU A 68 0.89 15.16 47.23
C LEU A 68 -0.33 14.31 46.93
N ALA A 69 -0.70 13.42 47.86
CA ALA A 69 -1.95 12.65 47.79
C ALA A 69 -2.50 12.37 49.20
N THR A 70 -3.79 12.08 49.31
CA THR A 70 -4.37 11.68 50.60
C THR A 70 -3.97 10.25 50.96
N VAL A 71 -3.86 9.97 52.26
CA VAL A 71 -3.59 8.60 52.75
C VAL A 71 -4.70 7.65 52.32
N ARG A 72 -5.97 8.06 52.46
CA ARG A 72 -7.15 7.28 52.05
C ARG A 72 -7.11 6.88 50.56
N ASP A 73 -6.79 7.80 49.65
CA ASP A 73 -6.76 7.51 48.21
C ASP A 73 -5.63 6.57 47.85
N ARG A 74 -4.46 6.75 48.49
CA ARG A 74 -3.32 5.84 48.32
C ARG A 74 -3.62 4.45 48.85
N GLN A 75 -4.36 4.33 49.94
CA GLN A 75 -4.78 3.04 50.50
C GLN A 75 -5.73 2.26 49.59
N LYS A 76 -6.58 2.98 48.84
CA LYS A 76 -7.58 2.41 47.92
C LYS A 76 -7.01 2.09 46.54
N THR A 77 -6.12 2.94 46.04
CA THR A 77 -5.43 2.72 44.77
C THR A 77 -4.37 1.63 44.92
N ASP A 78 -3.87 1.08 43.82
CA ASP A 78 -2.90 -0.03 43.80
C ASP A 78 -1.48 0.37 44.31
N HIS A 79 -1.39 1.43 45.13
CA HIS A 79 -0.17 1.99 45.72
C HIS A 79 0.86 2.49 44.70
N GLN A 80 0.55 2.43 43.41
CA GLN A 80 1.48 2.74 42.33
C GLN A 80 1.83 4.23 42.30
N CYS A 81 3.10 4.52 41.94
CA CYS A 81 3.56 5.88 41.71
C CYS A 81 2.88 6.46 40.45
N PRO A 82 2.26 7.65 40.52
CA PRO A 82 1.52 8.23 39.39
C PRO A 82 2.42 8.58 38.20
N TYR A 83 3.71 8.85 38.44
CA TYR A 83 4.67 9.13 37.37
C TYR A 83 5.14 7.85 36.66
N CYS A 84 5.37 6.78 37.42
CA CYS A 84 5.74 5.47 36.86
C CYS A 84 4.59 4.85 36.05
N THR A 85 3.34 5.16 36.39
CA THR A 85 2.15 4.69 35.66
C THR A 85 1.70 5.62 34.53
N ASN A 86 2.49 6.64 34.20
CA ASN A 86 2.16 7.62 33.15
C ASN A 86 0.85 8.40 33.39
N ASN A 87 0.41 8.50 34.65
CA ASN A 87 -0.70 9.35 35.06
C ASN A 87 -0.25 10.79 35.38
N SER A 88 1.04 11.00 35.62
CA SER A 88 1.67 12.31 35.85
C SER A 88 2.90 12.51 34.97
N LEU A 89 3.13 13.74 34.53
CA LEU A 89 4.28 14.11 33.69
C LEU A 89 5.58 14.03 34.48
N CYS A 90 6.57 13.38 33.89
CA CYS A 90 7.95 13.32 34.32
C CYS A 90 8.87 13.51 33.10
N GLN A 91 10.14 13.86 33.35
CA GLN A 91 11.14 14.02 32.31
C GLN A 91 11.31 12.77 31.43
N HIS A 92 11.12 11.56 31.97
CA HIS A 92 11.25 10.31 31.20
C HIS A 92 10.02 9.93 30.38
N ASN A 93 8.83 10.48 30.68
CA ASN A 93 7.58 10.12 29.98
C ASN A 93 6.99 11.24 29.11
N SER A 94 7.73 12.34 28.96
CA SER A 94 7.37 13.42 28.04
C SER A 94 7.37 12.94 26.58
N LEU A 95 6.62 13.62 25.72
CA LEU A 95 6.55 13.34 24.30
C LEU A 95 7.92 13.53 23.63
N LEU A 96 8.68 14.54 24.06
CA LEU A 96 10.03 14.80 23.54
C LEU A 96 10.98 13.65 23.87
N THR A 97 10.92 13.13 25.09
CA THR A 97 11.81 12.04 25.55
C THR A 97 11.41 10.69 24.96
N MET A 98 10.12 10.36 25.00
CA MET A 98 9.62 9.04 24.57
C MET A 98 9.51 8.88 23.06
N ALA A 99 9.23 9.96 22.33
CA ALA A 99 8.99 9.91 20.89
C ALA A 99 9.54 11.15 20.18
N PRO A 100 10.87 11.35 20.17
CA PRO A 100 11.50 12.53 19.55
C PRO A 100 11.16 12.69 18.07
N ALA A 101 11.03 11.58 17.33
CA ALA A 101 10.62 11.60 15.92
C ALA A 101 9.18 12.12 15.73
N VAL A 102 8.28 11.86 16.69
CA VAL A 102 6.91 12.37 16.69
C VAL A 102 6.87 13.82 17.14
N ALA A 103 7.66 14.18 18.15
CA ALA A 103 7.82 15.55 18.65
C ALA A 103 8.33 16.52 17.56
N ALA A 104 9.11 16.04 16.58
CA ALA A 104 9.55 16.83 15.43
C ALA A 104 8.41 17.36 14.55
N PHE A 105 7.19 16.80 14.69
CA PHE A 105 5.99 17.30 14.01
C PHE A 105 5.15 18.23 14.87
N TRP A 106 5.59 18.61 16.07
CA TRP A 106 4.79 19.42 16.99
C TRP A 106 4.67 20.88 16.52
N ASP A 107 3.46 21.44 16.58
CA ASP A 107 3.21 22.84 16.26
C ASP A 107 3.15 23.69 17.55
N THR A 108 4.30 24.19 18.01
CA THR A 108 4.39 24.98 19.25
C THR A 108 3.56 26.26 19.17
N ALA A 109 3.53 26.91 17.99
CA ALA A 109 2.79 28.16 17.78
C ALA A 109 1.29 27.99 18.01
N LYS A 110 0.70 26.86 17.58
CA LYS A 110 -0.73 26.58 17.78
C LYS A 110 -1.07 25.93 19.11
N ASN A 111 -0.14 25.19 19.71
CA ASN A 111 -0.40 24.48 20.97
C ASN A 111 -0.08 25.32 22.21
N GLY A 112 0.75 26.37 22.10
CA GLY A 112 1.12 27.25 23.21
C GLY A 112 1.99 26.60 24.29
N LEU A 113 2.47 25.38 24.05
CA LEU A 113 3.31 24.60 24.95
C LEU A 113 4.22 23.66 24.16
N THR A 114 5.36 23.31 24.75
CA THR A 114 6.40 22.49 24.15
C THR A 114 6.18 21.00 24.40
N PRO A 115 6.71 20.10 23.56
CA PRO A 115 6.47 18.65 23.68
C PRO A 115 7.06 18.01 24.93
N ASP A 116 8.04 18.63 25.59
CA ASP A 116 8.56 18.21 26.91
C ASP A 116 7.55 18.41 28.04
N LEU A 117 6.57 19.30 27.85
CA LEU A 117 5.49 19.57 28.81
C LEU A 117 4.23 18.70 28.57
N VAL A 118 4.34 17.67 27.72
CA VAL A 118 3.21 16.82 27.32
C VAL A 118 3.58 15.36 27.50
N MET A 119 2.74 14.60 28.20
CA MET A 119 2.95 13.15 28.31
C MET A 119 2.73 12.46 26.96
N ALA A 120 3.59 11.49 26.62
CA ALA A 120 3.48 10.70 25.40
C ALA A 120 2.16 9.91 25.31
N GLY A 121 1.62 9.47 26.46
CA GLY A 121 0.33 8.77 26.57
C GLY A 121 -0.90 9.67 26.54
N ASN A 122 -0.76 10.99 26.35
CA ASN A 122 -1.90 11.91 26.45
C ASN A 122 -2.94 11.69 25.33
N HIS A 123 -4.22 11.61 25.69
CA HIS A 123 -5.32 11.46 24.73
C HIS A 123 -5.82 12.77 24.13
N ALA A 124 -5.28 13.92 24.55
CA ALA A 124 -5.69 15.22 24.05
C ALA A 124 -5.30 15.42 22.58
N ARG A 125 -6.19 16.06 21.81
CA ARG A 125 -5.90 16.49 20.44
C ARG A 125 -4.97 17.71 20.45
N ARG A 126 -3.96 17.67 19.60
CA ARG A 126 -2.93 18.71 19.45
C ARG A 126 -2.68 18.98 17.98
N HIS A 127 -2.12 20.15 17.71
CA HIS A 127 -1.73 20.58 16.37
C HIS A 127 -0.35 20.05 16.01
N TRP A 128 -0.22 19.59 14.78
CA TRP A 128 0.99 19.05 14.20
C TRP A 128 1.29 19.78 12.90
N LEU A 129 2.58 19.94 12.60
CA LEU A 129 3.09 20.59 11.41
C LEU A 129 4.19 19.72 10.79
N CYS A 130 4.09 19.46 9.50
CA CYS A 130 5.10 18.68 8.79
C CYS A 130 6.25 19.58 8.35
N PRO A 131 7.48 19.39 8.86
CA PRO A 131 8.62 20.21 8.44
C PRO A 131 9.00 19.99 6.97
N LYS A 132 8.61 18.85 6.38
CA LYS A 132 8.95 18.51 4.98
C LYS A 132 8.02 19.14 3.94
N CYS A 133 6.73 19.30 4.25
CA CYS A 133 5.73 19.74 3.27
C CYS A 133 4.81 20.85 3.76
N GLY A 134 5.02 21.37 4.96
CA GLY A 134 4.22 22.44 5.56
C GLY A 134 2.77 22.05 5.92
N HIS A 135 2.38 20.78 5.77
CA HIS A 135 1.03 20.34 6.10
C HIS A 135 0.77 20.48 7.60
N SER A 136 -0.31 21.18 7.97
CA SER A 136 -0.78 21.31 9.36
C SER A 136 -2.03 20.45 9.56
N TRP A 137 -2.10 19.70 10.66
CA TRP A 137 -3.24 18.85 11.00
C TRP A 137 -3.42 18.68 12.52
N GLN A 138 -4.54 18.07 12.93
CA GLN A 138 -4.81 17.73 14.33
C GLN A 138 -4.88 16.22 14.53
N ALA A 139 -4.30 15.72 15.61
CA ALA A 139 -4.39 14.32 16.04
C ALA A 139 -4.16 14.19 17.55
N LYS A 140 -4.54 13.04 18.15
CA LYS A 140 -4.26 12.75 19.57
C LYS A 140 -2.79 12.39 19.74
N VAL A 141 -2.17 12.80 20.85
CA VAL A 141 -0.75 12.51 21.12
C VAL A 141 -0.49 11.00 21.19
N TYR A 142 -1.27 10.26 21.99
CA TYR A 142 -1.09 8.81 22.13
C TYR A 142 -1.16 8.08 20.77
N THR A 143 -2.11 8.42 19.89
CA THR A 143 -2.23 7.76 18.58
C THR A 143 -1.02 7.99 17.67
N LYS A 144 -0.36 9.14 17.84
CA LYS A 144 0.82 9.50 17.06
C LYS A 144 2.06 8.76 17.57
N VAL A 145 2.18 8.61 18.89
CA VAL A 145 3.25 7.86 19.56
C VAL A 145 3.12 6.36 19.29
N ASP A 146 1.96 5.79 19.59
CA ASP A 146 1.67 4.35 19.45
C ASP A 146 1.86 3.86 18.00
N GLY A 147 1.25 4.58 17.04
CA GLY A 147 1.38 4.24 15.62
C GLY A 147 2.67 4.73 14.95
N GLN A 148 3.55 5.43 15.68
CA GLN A 148 4.72 6.16 15.13
C GLN A 148 4.41 6.90 13.82
N SER A 149 3.19 7.43 13.71
CA SER A 149 2.63 7.82 12.42
C SER A 149 3.24 9.14 11.98
N GLY A 150 3.65 9.24 10.71
CA GLY A 150 4.24 10.45 10.13
C GLY A 150 3.21 11.50 9.72
N CYS A 151 3.57 12.31 8.72
CA CYS A 151 2.64 13.23 8.07
C CYS A 151 1.68 12.44 7.15
N PRO A 152 0.35 12.57 7.30
CA PRO A 152 -0.62 11.84 6.49
C PRO A 152 -0.57 12.23 5.00
N LYS A 153 -0.23 13.48 4.70
CA LYS A 153 -0.05 13.94 3.31
C LYS A 153 1.16 13.27 2.65
N CYS A 154 2.29 13.20 3.37
CA CYS A 154 3.50 12.56 2.87
C CYS A 154 3.35 11.04 2.71
N SER A 155 2.60 10.37 3.60
CA SER A 155 2.37 8.93 3.49
C SER A 155 1.44 8.57 2.32
N GLN A 156 0.46 9.42 2.01
CA GLN A 156 -0.38 9.24 0.83
C GLN A 156 0.39 9.37 -0.48
N THR A 157 1.37 10.27 -0.56
CA THR A 157 2.24 10.42 -1.73
C THR A 157 3.26 9.30 -1.90
N ASN A 158 3.52 8.49 -0.86
CA ASN A 158 4.58 7.48 -0.82
C ASN A 158 4.04 6.03 -0.85
N LYS A 159 2.85 5.81 -1.42
CA LYS A 159 2.36 4.44 -1.68
C LYS A 159 3.22 3.79 -2.77
N PHE A 160 3.60 2.52 -2.58
CA PHE A 160 4.48 1.69 -3.42
C PHE A 160 4.18 1.73 -4.94
N TRP A 161 2.95 2.03 -5.35
CA TRP A 161 2.58 2.24 -6.76
C TRP A 161 3.30 3.42 -7.44
N ASN A 162 3.89 4.33 -6.67
CA ASN A 162 4.66 5.48 -7.15
C ASN A 162 6.17 5.20 -7.34
N ARG A 163 6.63 3.95 -7.17
CA ARG A 163 8.01 3.54 -7.56
C ARG A 163 8.09 2.93 -8.96
N GLN A 164 7.01 3.00 -9.74
CA GLN A 164 7.08 2.58 -11.13
C GLN A 164 7.98 3.55 -11.89
N PRO A 165 9.00 3.06 -12.63
CA PRO A 165 9.85 3.92 -13.44
C PRO A 165 9.01 4.74 -14.43
N SER A 166 9.56 5.87 -14.88
CA SER A 166 8.95 6.55 -16.03
C SER A 166 8.87 5.61 -17.24
N LEU A 167 8.07 5.96 -18.25
CA LEU A 167 8.00 5.16 -19.49
C LEU A 167 9.39 4.98 -20.10
N THR A 168 10.18 6.06 -20.14
CA THR A 168 11.56 6.03 -20.63
C THR A 168 12.50 5.19 -19.75
N GLN A 169 12.34 5.22 -18.43
CA GLN A 169 13.17 4.44 -17.50
C GLN A 169 12.77 2.96 -17.44
N SER A 170 11.54 2.60 -17.81
CA SER A 170 11.05 1.23 -17.73
C SER A 170 11.78 0.26 -18.66
N GLN A 171 12.38 0.78 -19.75
CA GLN A 171 13.03 0.00 -20.81
C GLN A 171 12.16 -1.15 -21.36
N HIS A 172 10.83 -1.07 -21.20
CA HIS A 172 9.92 -2.12 -21.61
C HIS A 172 9.81 -2.21 -23.15
N PRO A 173 9.73 -3.41 -23.77
CA PRO A 173 9.63 -3.55 -25.23
C PRO A 173 8.47 -2.78 -25.88
N ALA A 174 7.37 -2.59 -25.15
CA ALA A 174 6.24 -1.77 -25.61
C ALA A 174 6.63 -0.32 -25.96
N MET A 175 7.78 0.19 -25.48
CA MET A 175 8.30 1.51 -25.87
C MET A 175 8.69 1.58 -27.35
N LEU A 176 8.95 0.44 -28.01
CA LEU A 176 9.12 0.38 -29.46
C LEU A 176 7.84 0.76 -30.23
N GLU A 177 6.69 0.60 -29.58
CA GLU A 177 5.38 0.96 -30.12
C GLU A 177 4.84 2.30 -29.58
N PHE A 178 5.64 3.07 -28.85
CA PHE A 178 5.23 4.39 -28.36
C PHE A 178 5.31 5.43 -29.49
N ASP A 179 4.20 6.11 -29.80
CA ASP A 179 4.18 7.12 -30.85
C ASP A 179 4.70 8.46 -30.30
N PHE A 180 6.01 8.69 -30.41
CA PHE A 180 6.66 9.90 -29.88
C PHE A 180 6.14 11.19 -30.53
N GLU A 181 5.81 11.17 -31.82
CA GLU A 181 5.39 12.37 -32.55
C GLU A 181 4.00 12.82 -32.09
N ARG A 182 3.02 11.91 -32.04
CA ARG A 182 1.66 12.25 -31.60
C ARG A 182 1.62 12.61 -30.11
N ASN A 183 2.35 11.88 -29.28
CA ASN A 183 2.41 12.19 -27.86
C ASN A 183 3.09 13.55 -27.61
N ARG A 184 4.15 13.89 -28.34
CA ARG A 184 4.76 15.22 -28.27
C ARG A 184 3.77 16.33 -28.65
N ARG A 185 3.04 16.18 -29.76
CA ARG A 185 1.99 17.15 -30.17
C ARG A 185 0.87 17.28 -29.14
N ALA A 186 0.56 16.20 -28.43
CA ALA A 186 -0.42 16.18 -27.34
C ALA A 186 0.12 16.69 -25.98
N GLY A 187 1.38 17.16 -25.91
CA GLY A 187 2.00 17.60 -24.65
C GLY A 187 2.26 16.46 -23.66
N ILE A 188 2.42 15.23 -24.15
CA ILE A 188 2.63 14.01 -23.37
C ILE A 188 4.11 13.67 -23.37
N ASP A 189 4.79 13.96 -22.26
CA ASP A 189 6.20 13.65 -22.03
C ASP A 189 6.36 12.26 -21.39
N PRO A 190 6.97 11.27 -22.07
CA PRO A 190 7.14 9.92 -21.55
C PRO A 190 8.08 9.84 -20.34
N GLY A 191 8.95 10.84 -20.12
CA GLY A 191 9.78 10.92 -18.92
C GLY A 191 9.00 11.33 -17.67
N LYS A 192 7.81 11.93 -17.84
CA LYS A 192 6.95 12.43 -16.76
C LYS A 192 5.72 11.53 -16.50
N ILE A 193 5.66 10.38 -17.16
CA ILE A 193 4.57 9.41 -17.03
C ILE A 193 5.18 8.11 -16.56
N THR A 194 4.56 7.46 -15.58
CA THR A 194 5.03 6.17 -15.05
C THR A 194 4.49 5.00 -15.88
N ALA A 195 5.19 3.87 -15.87
CA ALA A 195 4.76 2.63 -16.51
C ALA A 195 3.37 2.13 -16.03
N GLY A 196 3.02 2.44 -14.78
CA GLY A 196 1.71 2.12 -14.19
C GLY A 196 0.61 3.15 -14.46
N SER A 197 0.87 4.17 -15.29
CA SER A 197 -0.10 5.25 -15.52
C SER A 197 -1.36 4.76 -16.23
N SER A 198 -2.51 5.30 -15.81
CA SER A 198 -3.82 5.14 -16.46
C SER A 198 -4.09 6.18 -17.54
N LYS A 199 -3.16 7.13 -17.77
CA LYS A 199 -3.29 8.16 -18.80
C LYS A 199 -3.35 7.53 -20.18
N MET A 200 -4.28 7.99 -21.01
CA MET A 200 -4.40 7.57 -22.40
C MET A 200 -3.29 8.23 -23.23
N VAL A 201 -2.46 7.42 -23.88
CA VAL A 201 -1.34 7.88 -24.73
C VAL A 201 -1.40 7.20 -26.10
N HIS A 202 -0.74 7.78 -27.09
CA HIS A 202 -0.72 7.29 -28.47
C HIS A 202 0.33 6.18 -28.67
N TRP A 203 -0.05 5.13 -29.41
CA TRP A 203 0.77 3.98 -29.76
C TRP A 203 0.70 3.73 -31.27
N ILE A 204 1.77 3.16 -31.80
CA ILE A 204 1.94 2.79 -33.20
C ILE A 204 2.44 1.35 -33.30
N CYS A 205 1.81 0.54 -34.14
CA CYS A 205 2.22 -0.84 -34.41
C CYS A 205 2.42 -1.03 -35.93
N ASN A 206 3.59 -1.54 -36.32
CA ASN A 206 3.98 -1.68 -37.73
C ASN A 206 3.82 -3.12 -38.27
N HIS A 207 3.12 -4.00 -37.54
CA HIS A 207 2.94 -5.41 -37.91
C HIS A 207 1.76 -5.68 -38.86
N CYS A 208 1.24 -4.67 -39.53
CA CYS A 208 0.15 -4.84 -40.49
C CYS A 208 0.66 -5.55 -41.76
N PRO A 209 0.04 -6.67 -42.20
CA PRO A 209 0.43 -7.35 -43.44
C PRO A 209 0.28 -6.48 -44.70
N LYS A 210 -0.56 -5.44 -44.64
CA LYS A 210 -0.79 -4.49 -45.73
C LYS A 210 0.15 -3.26 -45.66
N GLY A 211 1.15 -3.27 -44.79
CA GLY A 211 2.18 -2.23 -44.68
C GLY A 211 1.72 -0.91 -44.04
N GLN A 212 0.47 -0.80 -43.59
CA GLN A 212 -0.08 0.41 -42.97
C GLN A 212 0.02 0.36 -41.45
N PRO A 213 0.55 1.38 -40.76
CA PRO A 213 0.69 1.36 -39.31
C PRO A 213 -0.68 1.38 -38.60
N HIS A 214 -0.79 0.58 -37.56
CA HIS A 214 -1.93 0.59 -36.65
C HIS A 214 -1.74 1.65 -35.59
N LEU A 215 -2.59 2.67 -35.62
CA LEU A 215 -2.54 3.81 -34.71
C LEU A 215 -3.65 3.67 -33.67
N PHE A 216 -3.30 3.70 -32.39
CA PHE A 216 -4.28 3.53 -31.32
C PHE A 216 -3.92 4.29 -30.05
N VAL A 217 -4.91 4.50 -29.20
CA VAL A 217 -4.73 5.09 -27.88
C VAL A 217 -4.98 4.01 -26.83
N ALA A 218 -4.07 3.88 -25.87
CA ALA A 218 -4.16 2.93 -24.78
C ALA A 218 -3.40 3.43 -23.54
N ARG A 219 -3.63 2.79 -22.40
CA ARG A 219 -2.97 3.11 -21.14
C ARG A 219 -1.59 2.42 -21.08
N PRO A 220 -0.52 3.09 -20.61
CA PRO A 220 0.74 2.43 -20.34
C PRO A 220 0.62 1.20 -19.44
N GLN A 221 -0.19 1.26 -18.38
CA GLN A 221 -0.43 0.12 -17.49
C GLN A 221 -0.94 -1.11 -18.25
N SER A 222 -1.83 -0.94 -19.23
CA SER A 222 -2.35 -2.06 -20.02
C SER A 222 -1.28 -2.67 -20.92
N ARG A 223 -0.43 -1.83 -21.53
CA ARG A 223 0.63 -2.29 -22.45
C ARG A 223 1.81 -2.92 -21.72
N ILE A 224 2.18 -2.39 -20.56
CA ILE A 224 3.39 -2.77 -19.83
C ILE A 224 3.08 -3.83 -18.76
N ALA A 225 2.13 -3.57 -17.87
CA ALA A 225 1.83 -4.47 -16.76
C ALA A 225 0.92 -5.64 -17.17
N LEU A 226 -0.06 -5.39 -18.05
CA LEU A 226 -1.01 -6.41 -18.52
C LEU A 226 -0.62 -7.02 -19.87
N ASN A 227 0.53 -6.63 -20.42
CA ASN A 227 1.08 -7.09 -21.70
C ASN A 227 0.06 -7.10 -22.87
N SER A 228 -0.86 -6.13 -22.89
CA SER A 228 -1.85 -6.04 -23.97
C SER A 228 -1.17 -5.57 -25.26
N GLY A 229 -1.32 -6.33 -26.35
CA GLY A 229 -0.79 -5.96 -27.66
C GLY A 229 -1.68 -5.00 -28.47
N CYS A 230 -1.34 -4.85 -29.75
CA CYS A 230 -2.10 -4.03 -30.69
C CYS A 230 -3.53 -4.57 -30.90
N PRO A 231 -4.59 -3.74 -30.73
CA PRO A 231 -5.98 -4.19 -30.84
C PRO A 231 -6.40 -4.58 -32.25
N TYR A 232 -5.70 -4.08 -33.28
CA TYR A 232 -5.96 -4.43 -34.67
C TYR A 232 -5.40 -5.82 -35.01
N CYS A 233 -4.14 -6.08 -34.63
CA CYS A 233 -3.52 -7.40 -34.78
C CYS A 233 -4.26 -8.49 -33.99
N ALA A 234 -4.85 -8.14 -32.85
CA ALA A 234 -5.67 -9.04 -32.03
C ALA A 234 -7.13 -9.16 -32.53
N SER A 235 -7.48 -8.62 -33.71
CA SER A 235 -8.83 -8.64 -34.28
C SER A 235 -9.92 -8.13 -33.31
N LYS A 236 -9.57 -7.13 -32.48
CA LYS A 236 -10.52 -6.37 -31.65
C LYS A 236 -10.98 -5.08 -32.32
N LYS A 237 -10.22 -4.61 -33.33
CA LYS A 237 -10.57 -3.47 -34.18
C LYS A 237 -10.29 -3.80 -35.65
N ALA A 238 -11.12 -3.26 -36.54
CA ALA A 238 -10.94 -3.38 -37.98
C ALA A 238 -9.79 -2.49 -38.48
N CYS A 239 -8.92 -3.07 -39.32
CA CYS A 239 -7.91 -2.43 -40.15
C CYS A 239 -8.19 -2.79 -41.61
N ILE A 240 -7.49 -2.12 -42.52
CA ILE A 240 -7.38 -2.50 -43.94
C ILE A 240 -6.96 -3.96 -44.18
N CYS A 241 -6.43 -4.64 -43.16
CA CYS A 241 -5.93 -6.00 -43.25
C CYS A 241 -6.92 -7.08 -42.80
N ASN A 242 -7.90 -6.75 -41.96
CA ASN A 242 -8.79 -7.73 -41.30
C ASN A 242 -10.27 -7.33 -41.37
N SER A 243 -10.60 -6.28 -42.12
CA SER A 243 -11.98 -5.82 -42.28
C SER A 243 -12.83 -6.82 -43.06
N LEU A 244 -14.16 -6.69 -42.93
CA LEU A 244 -15.13 -7.46 -43.69
C LEU A 244 -14.93 -7.22 -45.19
N GLN A 245 -14.67 -5.98 -45.60
CA GLN A 245 -14.39 -5.66 -47.00
C GLN A 245 -13.16 -6.38 -47.54
N THR A 246 -12.08 -6.42 -46.76
CA THR A 246 -10.82 -7.04 -47.19
C THR A 246 -10.92 -8.55 -47.21
N SER A 247 -11.52 -9.16 -46.20
CA SER A 247 -11.57 -10.62 -46.04
C SER A 247 -12.71 -11.27 -46.80
N TYR A 248 -13.83 -10.57 -47.00
CA TYR A 248 -15.04 -11.08 -47.67
C TYR A 248 -15.65 -10.04 -48.62
N PRO A 249 -15.00 -9.72 -49.76
CA PRO A 249 -15.46 -8.67 -50.68
C PRO A 249 -16.90 -8.88 -51.20
N ALA A 250 -17.28 -10.13 -51.46
CA ALA A 250 -18.63 -10.46 -51.94
C ALA A 250 -19.70 -10.15 -50.88
N LEU A 251 -19.49 -10.56 -49.62
CA LEU A 251 -20.40 -10.22 -48.52
C LEU A 251 -20.40 -8.72 -48.24
N ALA A 252 -19.25 -8.07 -48.33
CA ALA A 252 -19.15 -6.63 -48.14
C ALA A 252 -19.94 -5.84 -49.20
N ALA A 253 -20.14 -6.38 -50.40
CA ALA A 253 -21.00 -5.77 -51.42
C ALA A 253 -22.49 -5.78 -51.04
N GLU A 254 -22.91 -6.74 -50.22
CA GLU A 254 -24.27 -6.83 -49.67
C GLU A 254 -24.47 -5.95 -48.41
N TYR A 255 -23.40 -5.31 -47.91
CA TYR A 255 -23.46 -4.54 -46.66
C TYR A 255 -24.10 -3.16 -46.86
N ASP A 256 -25.19 -2.87 -46.13
CA ASP A 256 -25.90 -1.59 -46.26
C ASP A 256 -25.21 -0.49 -45.42
N ALA A 257 -24.21 0.18 -45.99
CA ALA A 257 -23.44 1.20 -45.30
C ALA A 257 -24.28 2.39 -44.82
N ALA A 258 -25.33 2.75 -45.57
CA ALA A 258 -26.21 3.88 -45.24
C ALA A 258 -27.00 3.60 -43.96
N ARG A 259 -27.55 2.40 -43.81
CA ARG A 259 -28.29 2.00 -42.60
C ARG A 259 -27.38 1.69 -41.41
N ASN A 260 -26.18 1.18 -41.67
CA ASN A 260 -25.22 0.84 -40.61
C ASN A 260 -24.40 2.04 -40.11
N GLY A 261 -24.47 3.20 -40.77
CA GLY A 261 -23.76 4.42 -40.38
C GLY A 261 -22.24 4.34 -40.58
N GLY A 262 -21.77 3.48 -41.50
CA GLY A 262 -20.36 3.24 -41.78
C GLY A 262 -20.19 2.07 -42.74
N GLY A 263 -19.05 2.01 -43.45
CA GLY A 263 -18.80 0.98 -44.46
C GLY A 263 -18.21 -0.33 -43.91
N PRO A 264 -18.20 -1.40 -44.72
CA PRO A 264 -17.70 -2.72 -44.32
C PRO A 264 -16.18 -2.73 -44.04
N GLU A 265 -15.42 -1.71 -44.43
CA GLU A 265 -14.01 -1.52 -44.09
C GLU A 265 -13.76 -1.28 -42.60
N GLN A 266 -14.80 -0.88 -41.84
CA GLN A 266 -14.73 -0.61 -40.40
C GLN A 266 -15.24 -1.77 -39.55
N VAL A 267 -15.70 -2.84 -40.21
CA VAL A 267 -16.39 -3.96 -39.58
C VAL A 267 -15.47 -5.17 -39.58
N LEU A 268 -15.43 -5.91 -38.47
CA LEU A 268 -14.74 -7.19 -38.42
C LEU A 268 -15.68 -8.32 -38.88
N PRO A 269 -15.20 -9.29 -39.67
CA PRO A 269 -15.93 -10.51 -39.98
C PRO A 269 -16.45 -11.23 -38.73
N THR A 270 -15.68 -11.19 -37.64
CA THR A 270 -16.01 -11.84 -36.37
C THR A 270 -17.00 -11.07 -35.49
N SER A 271 -17.53 -9.94 -35.96
CA SER A 271 -18.46 -9.12 -35.19
C SER A 271 -19.80 -9.82 -34.96
N HIS A 272 -20.25 -9.83 -33.71
CA HIS A 272 -21.59 -10.27 -33.32
C HIS A 272 -22.64 -9.16 -33.37
N LYS A 273 -22.23 -7.91 -33.64
CA LYS A 273 -23.18 -6.80 -33.79
C LYS A 273 -24.01 -7.02 -35.05
N VAL A 274 -25.34 -6.99 -34.91
CA VAL A 274 -26.27 -7.06 -36.04
C VAL A 274 -25.99 -5.90 -36.99
N ALA A 275 -25.95 -6.22 -38.29
CA ALA A 275 -25.82 -5.28 -39.37
C ALA A 275 -26.99 -5.44 -40.35
N PHE A 276 -27.31 -4.36 -41.05
CA PHE A 276 -28.26 -4.34 -42.15
C PHE A 276 -27.57 -4.71 -43.46
N TRP A 277 -28.23 -5.53 -44.25
CA TRP A 277 -27.75 -6.01 -45.54
C TRP A 277 -28.79 -5.73 -46.61
N LYS A 278 -28.36 -5.65 -47.87
CA LYS A 278 -29.21 -5.42 -49.03
C LYS A 278 -28.69 -6.22 -50.23
N ASP A 279 -29.56 -6.98 -50.88
CA ASP A 279 -29.22 -7.69 -52.11
C ASP A 279 -29.36 -6.80 -53.36
N ALA A 280 -28.95 -7.32 -54.52
CA ALA A 280 -29.06 -6.62 -55.80
C ALA A 280 -30.50 -6.30 -56.22
N SER A 281 -31.48 -7.10 -55.77
CA SER A 281 -32.92 -6.88 -55.99
C SER A 281 -33.55 -5.88 -55.01
N GLY A 282 -32.80 -5.43 -54.00
CA GLY A 282 -33.23 -4.45 -53.01
C GLY A 282 -33.90 -5.03 -51.77
N HIS A 283 -33.92 -6.36 -51.58
CA HIS A 283 -34.38 -6.94 -50.32
C HIS A 283 -33.37 -6.65 -49.22
N THR A 284 -33.88 -6.33 -48.02
CA THR A 284 -33.03 -6.05 -46.87
C THR A 284 -33.29 -7.01 -45.72
N TRP A 285 -32.23 -7.39 -45.00
CA TRP A 285 -32.33 -8.22 -43.81
C TRP A 285 -31.30 -7.80 -42.75
N GLU A 286 -31.46 -8.36 -41.55
CA GLU A 286 -30.61 -8.09 -40.39
C GLU A 286 -29.89 -9.36 -39.96
N GLN A 287 -28.56 -9.30 -39.87
CA GLN A 287 -27.75 -10.42 -39.37
C GLN A 287 -26.37 -9.93 -38.93
N SER A 288 -25.69 -10.63 -38.02
CA SER A 288 -24.32 -10.26 -37.69
C SER A 288 -23.32 -10.73 -38.76
N PRO A 289 -22.22 -9.98 -39.00
CA PRO A 289 -21.13 -10.44 -39.87
C PRO A 289 -20.61 -11.83 -39.50
N PHE A 290 -20.47 -12.13 -38.20
CA PHE A 290 -20.01 -13.44 -37.73
C PHE A 290 -20.88 -14.60 -38.23
N GLN A 291 -22.20 -14.46 -38.17
CA GLN A 291 -23.12 -15.48 -38.67
C GLN A 291 -23.01 -15.66 -40.19
N ARG A 292 -22.72 -14.57 -40.90
CA ARG A 292 -22.54 -14.57 -42.37
C ARG A 292 -21.22 -15.19 -42.80
N THR A 293 -20.18 -15.14 -41.97
CA THR A 293 -18.82 -15.61 -42.29
C THR A 293 -18.45 -16.94 -41.63
N SER A 294 -19.26 -17.47 -40.71
CA SER A 294 -19.05 -18.77 -40.05
C SER A 294 -20.29 -19.69 -40.12
N PRO A 295 -20.73 -20.08 -41.33
CA PRO A 295 -21.96 -20.86 -41.53
C PRO A 295 -21.89 -22.30 -40.96
N GLU A 296 -20.71 -22.88 -40.78
CA GLU A 296 -20.56 -24.28 -40.36
C GLU A 296 -20.89 -24.51 -38.87
N ARG A 297 -20.61 -23.56 -37.98
CA ARG A 297 -20.88 -23.69 -36.54
C ARG A 297 -22.37 -23.65 -36.17
N ASP A 298 -23.20 -23.00 -37.01
CA ASP A 298 -24.64 -22.90 -36.78
C ASP A 298 -25.43 -24.11 -37.30
N ARG A 299 -24.93 -24.82 -38.34
CA ARG A 299 -25.51 -26.11 -38.75
C ARG A 299 -25.39 -27.16 -37.65
N SER A 300 -24.25 -27.23 -36.95
CA SER A 300 -24.05 -28.18 -35.84
C SER A 300 -24.96 -27.90 -34.64
N LYS A 301 -25.24 -26.63 -34.31
CA LYS A 301 -26.18 -26.26 -33.24
C LYS A 301 -27.64 -26.54 -33.60
N ARG A 302 -28.05 -26.29 -34.85
CA ARG A 302 -29.42 -26.61 -35.32
C ARG A 302 -29.66 -28.11 -35.49
N ALA A 303 -28.63 -28.89 -35.85
CA ALA A 303 -28.70 -30.35 -35.91
C ALA A 303 -28.83 -30.98 -34.51
N ALA A 304 -28.12 -30.46 -33.50
CA ALA A 304 -28.21 -30.93 -32.12
C ALA A 304 -29.59 -30.71 -31.47
N ILE A 305 -30.34 -29.68 -31.91
CA ILE A 305 -31.70 -29.41 -31.42
C ILE A 305 -32.75 -30.33 -32.08
N ARG A 306 -32.48 -30.87 -33.29
CA ARG A 306 -33.38 -31.81 -33.99
C ARG A 306 -33.14 -33.29 -33.65
N LEU A 307 -31.98 -33.65 -33.12
CA LEU A 307 -31.65 -35.02 -32.69
C LEU A 307 -31.72 -35.16 -31.17
N GLY A 308 -32.82 -34.67 -30.59
CA GLY A 308 -33.23 -34.99 -29.23
C GLY A 308 -33.92 -36.36 -29.15
N SER A 309 -33.37 -37.41 -29.78
CA SER A 309 -33.69 -38.80 -29.42
C SER A 309 -32.77 -39.79 -30.15
N ARG A 310 -32.12 -40.63 -29.33
CA ARG A 310 -31.53 -41.94 -29.64
C ARG A 310 -30.10 -41.97 -30.20
N THR A 311 -29.26 -42.59 -29.35
CA THR A 311 -28.11 -43.47 -29.62
C THR A 311 -26.93 -42.86 -30.37
N ARG A 312 -25.80 -42.80 -29.65
CA ARG A 312 -24.44 -42.60 -30.19
C ARG A 312 -24.13 -43.68 -31.23
N PRO A 313 -23.67 -43.32 -32.43
CA PRO A 313 -22.80 -44.18 -33.23
C PRO A 313 -21.34 -43.72 -33.08
N ASP A 314 -20.45 -44.70 -33.08
CA ASP A 314 -19.01 -44.60 -33.01
C ASP A 314 -18.40 -43.60 -34.01
N LEU A 315 -17.46 -42.80 -33.52
CA LEU A 315 -16.53 -42.03 -34.33
C LEU A 315 -15.38 -42.96 -34.75
N THR A 316 -15.46 -43.49 -35.97
CA THR A 316 -14.29 -44.02 -36.67
C THR A 316 -13.44 -42.85 -37.17
N CYS A 317 -12.19 -42.83 -36.72
CA CYS A 317 -11.15 -41.93 -37.20
C CYS A 317 -10.33 -42.66 -38.27
N PHE A 318 -10.29 -42.11 -39.48
CA PHE A 318 -9.35 -42.38 -40.57
C PHE A 318 -9.07 -40.99 -41.16
N ASP A 319 -7.89 -40.43 -41.34
CA ASP A 319 -6.45 -40.74 -41.24
C ASP A 319 -5.81 -39.32 -41.13
N CYS A 320 -4.66 -38.99 -40.53
CA CYS A 320 -3.34 -39.60 -40.36
C CYS A 320 -2.73 -38.98 -39.07
N GLY A 321 -1.83 -39.56 -38.27
CA GLY A 321 -1.07 -40.78 -38.30
C GLY A 321 -0.13 -40.75 -37.08
N PHE A 322 0.22 -41.93 -36.57
CA PHE A 322 1.02 -42.27 -35.39
C PHE A 322 0.26 -42.61 -34.08
N VAL A 323 0.56 -43.83 -33.65
CA VAL A 323 -0.09 -44.66 -32.65
C VAL A 323 0.43 -44.33 -31.25
N ALA A 324 -0.47 -44.16 -30.29
CA ALA A 324 -0.16 -44.38 -28.88
C ALA A 324 -1.29 -45.19 -28.25
N ILE A 325 -0.96 -46.42 -27.88
CA ILE A 325 -1.82 -47.35 -27.15
C ILE A 325 -1.98 -46.81 -25.72
N CYS A 326 -3.22 -46.56 -25.29
CA CYS A 326 -3.54 -46.32 -23.89
C CYS A 326 -4.59 -47.34 -23.45
N ASN A 327 -4.13 -48.38 -22.75
CA ASN A 327 -4.99 -49.21 -21.91
C ASN A 327 -5.41 -48.39 -20.69
N GLY A 328 -6.72 -48.37 -20.41
CA GLY A 328 -7.31 -47.50 -19.41
C GLY A 328 -7.02 -47.89 -17.96
N SER A 329 -7.29 -46.94 -17.08
CA SER A 329 -7.93 -47.04 -15.75
C SER A 329 -7.31 -46.04 -14.75
N GLY A 330 -8.17 -45.39 -13.95
CA GLY A 330 -7.80 -44.59 -12.77
C GLY A 330 -7.53 -43.10 -13.09
N SER A 331 -8.44 -42.17 -12.79
CA SER A 331 -8.71 -41.55 -11.48
C SER A 331 -7.73 -40.42 -11.11
N HIS A 332 -8.31 -39.21 -10.98
CA HIS A 332 -7.94 -38.08 -10.14
C HIS A 332 -6.64 -37.30 -10.37
N ASP A 333 -6.87 -35.98 -10.50
CA ASP A 333 -6.20 -34.87 -9.82
C ASP A 333 -4.74 -34.47 -10.13
N TYR A 334 -4.63 -33.17 -10.44
CA TYR A 334 -3.54 -32.23 -10.17
C TYR A 334 -2.07 -32.62 -10.47
N CYS A 335 -1.46 -31.92 -11.43
CA CYS A 335 -0.02 -31.60 -11.48
C CYS A 335 0.09 -30.17 -12.06
N VAL A 336 0.46 -29.10 -11.33
CA VAL A 336 1.78 -28.74 -10.75
C VAL A 336 2.93 -28.97 -11.73
N TYR A 337 3.41 -27.88 -12.34
CA TYR A 337 4.66 -27.85 -13.11
C TYR A 337 5.83 -27.82 -12.13
N ALA A 338 6.66 -28.86 -12.16
CA ALA A 338 7.99 -28.88 -11.57
C ALA A 338 9.02 -29.16 -12.68
N ASP A 339 10.12 -28.41 -12.60
CA ASP A 339 11.29 -28.39 -13.48
C ASP A 339 11.99 -29.75 -13.63
N ALA A 340 12.62 -29.98 -14.79
CA ALA A 340 13.88 -30.72 -14.85
C ALA A 340 14.67 -30.48 -16.16
N VAL A 341 15.73 -29.70 -15.98
CA VAL A 341 17.07 -29.76 -16.58
C VAL A 341 17.49 -31.13 -17.17
N HIS A 342 18.12 -31.12 -18.35
CA HIS A 342 19.31 -31.93 -18.68
C HIS A 342 20.02 -31.29 -19.89
N SER A 343 21.13 -30.57 -19.70
CA SER A 343 22.52 -31.05 -19.68
C SER A 343 23.05 -31.52 -21.04
N LEU A 344 23.86 -30.68 -21.68
CA LEU A 344 24.99 -31.10 -22.49
C LEU A 344 26.25 -30.36 -21.98
N ARG A 345 27.09 -31.10 -21.24
CA ARG A 345 28.55 -30.89 -21.10
C ARG A 345 29.19 -31.14 -22.47
N ASN A 346 30.35 -30.66 -22.89
CA ASN A 346 31.46 -29.90 -22.32
C ASN A 346 32.30 -29.55 -23.57
N LYS A 347 32.89 -28.35 -23.67
CA LYS A 347 34.27 -28.20 -24.14
C LYS A 347 34.81 -26.82 -23.75
N GLN A 348 35.95 -26.92 -23.08
CA GLN A 348 36.73 -25.98 -22.30
C GLN A 348 37.64 -25.15 -23.22
N ALA A 349 37.70 -23.83 -23.04
CA ALA A 349 38.83 -22.99 -23.45
C ALA A 349 38.79 -21.63 -22.72
N LEU A 350 39.57 -21.59 -21.64
CA LEU A 350 40.46 -20.51 -21.20
C LEU A 350 40.27 -19.12 -21.81
N LEU A 351 39.80 -18.14 -21.02
CA LEU A 351 40.29 -16.76 -21.05
C LEU A 351 40.23 -16.16 -19.62
N GLU A 352 41.36 -15.61 -19.20
CA GLU A 352 41.66 -15.04 -17.89
C GLU A 352 40.94 -13.72 -17.60
N PRO A 353 40.75 -13.32 -16.32
CA PRO A 353 40.25 -11.99 -15.98
C PRO A 353 41.39 -10.94 -16.00
N ILE A 354 41.17 -9.89 -16.79
CA ILE A 354 42.02 -8.68 -16.84
C ILE A 354 41.99 -7.96 -15.48
N PRO A 355 43.15 -7.54 -14.92
CA PRO A 355 43.22 -6.90 -13.62
C PRO A 355 42.70 -5.45 -13.63
N ALA A 356 42.08 -5.07 -12.52
CA ALA A 356 41.71 -3.70 -12.21
C ALA A 356 42.94 -2.79 -12.15
N ASN A 357 43.03 -1.82 -13.05
CA ASN A 357 44.08 -0.81 -13.01
C ASN A 357 43.72 0.31 -12.03
N ARG A 358 44.57 0.47 -11.01
CA ARG A 358 44.64 1.64 -10.14
C ARG A 358 45.20 2.80 -10.96
N ASN A 359 44.54 3.96 -10.94
CA ASN A 359 45.25 5.22 -11.08
C ASN A 359 44.72 6.24 -10.07
N ALA A 360 45.66 6.78 -9.31
CA ALA A 360 45.50 7.73 -8.25
C ALA A 360 45.62 9.18 -8.78
N THR A 361 44.79 10.07 -8.21
CA THR A 361 45.03 11.52 -7.93
C THR A 361 45.22 12.53 -9.09
N PRO A 362 45.05 13.87 -8.89
CA PRO A 362 44.76 14.62 -7.64
C PRO A 362 43.61 15.66 -7.71
N ARG A 363 43.30 16.17 -6.51
CA ARG A 363 42.64 17.45 -6.17
C ARG A 363 42.73 18.55 -7.23
N GLN A 364 41.59 19.22 -7.47
CA GLN A 364 41.54 20.66 -7.74
C GLN A 364 40.31 21.27 -7.05
N THR A 365 40.55 22.06 -6.02
CA THR A 365 39.69 23.19 -5.61
C THR A 365 40.25 24.45 -6.24
N PRO A 366 39.40 25.38 -6.66
CA PRO A 366 39.75 26.78 -6.47
C PRO A 366 38.59 27.66 -5.96
N ALA A 367 39.02 28.74 -5.30
CA ALA A 367 38.32 29.93 -4.81
C ALA A 367 37.51 29.78 -3.50
#